data_AF-A0A1I5GQG6-F1
#
_entry.id   AF-A0A1I5GQG6-F1
#
_cell.length_a   1.000
_cell.length_b   1.000
_cell.length_c   1.000
_cell.angle_alpha   90.00
_cell.angle_beta   90.00
_cell.angle_gamma   90.00
#
_symmetry.space_group_name_H-M   'P 1'
#
loop_
_entity.id
_entity.type
_entity.pdbx_description
1 polymer ?
#
loop_
_entity_poly.entity_id
_entity_poly.type
_entity_poly.pdbx_seq_one_letter_code
_entity_poly.pdbx_strand_id
1 'polypeptide(L)'
;MRQSKAKQITNYIALFRKIVEGIYTSLSAKNVDVEGACSYLEMCQQRAIDFGTFIEGEEGEGHPTVKLLEEFCEVLYEIHEEIQSERGLSADSAKARLDTMVNRIEESANKDITLTTVKLFLPYKASMWDSLESVWMKANEDPNCTAIVIPIPYFDKNPDGSVKEMHYEGNDYPDNVPVVSFENFDFMGVHPDEVYIHNPYDDWNYVTSVHPYFYTDNIKKFTDKLIYIPYFVLAEPDVDNPDVLESLKGYVLSKGVVNADEVIVQSEQMREAYIRVLSAQFGEDTRPSWEAKIKGTGSPKVERLLRLSNEEQEIPEEWKKIITKPDGSRKKIIFYNTSVVAMLNQKQKMIDKIKDALEVFKECQDDVALLWRPHPLTMATIESMVPEIRDQYKKIIEDYRTEGWGIYDDTPNMDRAIIISDAYYGDPSSLVQLYEKLEKPIMIQNVDVLEKESV
;
A
#
# COMPACT_ATOMS: atom_id res chain seq x y z
N MET A 1 7.23 7.67 -21.63
CA MET A 1 6.61 6.41 -22.13
C MET A 1 6.19 5.52 -20.95
N ARG A 2 5.06 4.82 -21.02
CA ARG A 2 4.60 3.90 -19.95
C ARG A 2 5.59 2.74 -19.74
N GLN A 3 5.90 2.38 -18.50
CA GLN A 3 6.81 1.27 -18.16
C GLN A 3 6.37 -0.06 -18.81
N SER A 4 5.06 -0.35 -18.84
CA SER A 4 4.50 -1.53 -19.52
C SER A 4 4.90 -1.65 -21.01
N LYS A 5 5.22 -0.54 -21.67
CA LYS A 5 5.64 -0.48 -23.07
C LYS A 5 7.16 -0.59 -23.27
N ALA A 6 7.96 -0.48 -22.21
CA ALA A 6 9.43 -0.56 -22.29
C ALA A 6 9.91 -1.87 -22.93
N LYS A 7 9.19 -2.97 -22.71
CA LYS A 7 9.50 -4.27 -23.33
C LYS A 7 9.47 -4.22 -24.87
N GLN A 8 8.67 -3.33 -25.47
CA GLN A 8 8.61 -3.19 -26.92
C GLN A 8 9.93 -2.63 -27.47
N ILE A 9 10.56 -1.67 -26.77
CA ILE A 9 11.88 -1.13 -27.12
C ILE A 9 12.91 -2.26 -27.17
N THR A 10 13.00 -3.07 -26.12
CA THR A 10 13.94 -4.20 -26.05
C THR A 10 13.68 -5.21 -27.17
N ASN A 11 12.41 -5.47 -27.51
CA ASN A 11 12.06 -6.38 -28.61
C ASN A 11 12.51 -5.85 -29.97
N TYR A 12 12.37 -4.55 -30.25
CA TYR A 12 12.86 -3.93 -31.49
C TYR A 12 14.38 -4.00 -31.61
N ILE A 13 15.10 -3.67 -30.54
CA ILE A 13 16.58 -3.75 -30.52
C ILE A 13 17.04 -5.19 -30.75
N ALA A 14 16.42 -6.16 -30.06
CA ALA A 14 16.73 -7.58 -30.25
C ALA A 14 16.40 -8.06 -31.67
N LEU A 15 15.33 -7.53 -32.28
CA LEU A 15 14.97 -7.82 -33.67
C LEU A 15 16.02 -7.27 -34.63
N PHE A 16 16.47 -6.02 -34.47
CA PHE A 16 17.53 -5.45 -35.31
C PHE A 16 18.79 -6.30 -35.26
N ARG A 17 19.25 -6.70 -34.06
CA ARG A 17 20.42 -7.59 -33.91
C ARG A 17 20.25 -8.90 -34.67
N LYS A 18 19.06 -9.52 -34.61
CA LYS A 18 18.78 -10.76 -35.38
C LYS A 18 18.81 -10.52 -36.90
N ILE A 19 18.29 -9.40 -37.36
CA ILE A 19 18.31 -9.05 -38.78
C ILE A 19 19.75 -8.81 -39.26
N VAL A 20 20.57 -8.12 -38.47
CA VAL A 20 22.00 -7.92 -38.76
C VAL A 20 22.74 -9.24 -38.91
N GLU A 21 22.49 -10.23 -38.04
CA GLU A 21 23.07 -11.58 -38.18
C GLU A 21 22.56 -12.31 -39.45
N GLY A 22 21.31 -12.10 -39.84
CA GLY A 22 20.75 -12.60 -41.11
C GLY A 22 21.48 -12.04 -42.32
N ILE A 23 21.68 -10.71 -42.36
CA ILE A 23 22.44 -10.01 -43.41
C ILE A 23 23.87 -10.56 -43.49
N TYR A 24 24.55 -10.66 -42.35
CA TYR A 24 25.91 -11.21 -42.29
C TYR A 24 25.97 -12.63 -42.83
N THR A 25 25.01 -13.49 -42.48
CA THR A 25 24.94 -14.89 -42.94
C THR A 25 24.75 -14.97 -44.46
N SER A 26 23.86 -14.15 -45.02
CA SER A 26 23.63 -14.10 -46.47
C SER A 26 24.87 -13.64 -47.24
N LEU A 27 25.60 -12.65 -46.71
CA LEU A 27 26.81 -12.11 -47.35
C LEU A 27 28.07 -12.96 -47.15
N SER A 28 28.14 -13.76 -46.08
CA SER A 28 29.29 -14.64 -45.78
C SER A 28 29.14 -16.07 -46.32
N ALA A 29 28.00 -16.38 -46.94
CA ALA A 29 27.75 -17.69 -47.53
C ALA A 29 28.73 -18.01 -48.69
N LYS A 30 29.03 -19.30 -48.88
CA LYS A 30 29.90 -19.79 -49.97
C LYS A 30 29.43 -19.33 -51.36
N ASN A 31 28.12 -19.25 -51.55
CA ASN A 31 27.49 -18.55 -52.65
C ASN A 31 26.78 -17.34 -52.03
N VAL A 32 27.33 -16.15 -52.24
CA VAL A 32 26.81 -14.91 -51.67
C VAL A 32 25.36 -14.71 -52.10
N ASP A 33 24.47 -14.56 -51.12
CA ASP A 33 23.04 -14.36 -51.32
C ASP A 33 22.70 -12.87 -51.19
N VAL A 34 22.94 -12.12 -52.27
CA VAL A 34 22.69 -10.68 -52.31
C VAL A 34 21.20 -10.37 -52.18
N GLU A 35 20.34 -11.17 -52.83
CA GLU A 35 18.88 -10.97 -52.80
C GLU A 35 18.33 -11.16 -51.38
N GLY A 36 18.76 -12.21 -50.67
CA GLY A 36 18.41 -12.40 -49.27
C GLY A 36 18.92 -11.28 -48.36
N ALA A 37 20.16 -10.81 -48.58
CA ALA A 37 20.70 -9.67 -47.82
C ALA A 37 19.89 -8.39 -48.04
N CYS A 38 19.52 -8.07 -49.29
CA CYS A 38 18.65 -6.94 -49.62
C CYS A 38 17.27 -7.06 -48.94
N SER A 39 16.66 -8.24 -48.97
CA SER A 39 15.37 -8.47 -48.31
C SER A 39 15.44 -8.26 -46.79
N TYR A 40 16.53 -8.68 -46.13
CA TYR A 40 16.74 -8.38 -44.72
C TYR A 40 16.95 -6.88 -44.44
N LEU A 41 17.66 -6.16 -45.31
CA LEU A 41 17.85 -4.70 -45.19
C LEU A 41 16.52 -3.95 -45.30
N GLU A 42 15.70 -4.27 -46.31
CA GLU A 42 14.36 -3.70 -46.49
C GLU A 42 13.46 -3.97 -45.27
N MET A 43 13.48 -5.21 -44.76
CA MET A 43 12.76 -5.56 -43.55
C MET A 43 13.26 -4.77 -42.33
N CYS A 44 14.57 -4.59 -42.19
CA CYS A 44 15.15 -3.81 -41.10
C CYS A 44 14.68 -2.35 -41.16
N GLN A 45 14.68 -1.76 -42.36
CA GLN A 45 14.29 -0.38 -42.59
C GLN A 45 12.82 -0.15 -42.22
N GLN A 46 11.92 -1.04 -42.67
CA GLN A 46 10.51 -0.95 -42.29
C GLN A 46 10.34 -1.03 -40.76
N ARG A 47 11.08 -1.91 -40.09
CA ARG A 47 11.03 -2.04 -38.62
C ARG A 47 11.63 -0.83 -37.89
N ALA A 48 12.63 -0.18 -38.46
CA ALA A 48 13.18 1.07 -37.92
C ALA A 48 12.14 2.20 -38.01
N ILE A 49 11.39 2.29 -39.11
CA ILE A 49 10.29 3.26 -39.28
C ILE A 49 9.15 2.98 -38.29
N ASP A 50 8.72 1.72 -38.19
CA ASP A 50 7.68 1.30 -37.22
C ASP A 50 8.08 1.69 -35.79
N PHE A 51 9.35 1.48 -35.44
CA PHE A 51 9.88 1.79 -34.11
C PHE A 51 9.99 3.30 -33.86
N GLY A 52 10.42 4.07 -34.87
CA GLY A 52 10.46 5.54 -34.79
C GLY A 52 9.06 6.11 -34.55
N THR A 53 8.08 5.67 -35.34
CA THR A 53 6.66 6.05 -35.20
C THR A 53 6.13 5.72 -33.81
N PHE A 54 6.48 4.55 -33.29
CA PHE A 54 6.10 4.15 -31.93
C PHE A 54 6.70 5.08 -30.87
N ILE A 55 7.99 5.42 -30.97
CA ILE A 55 8.63 6.34 -30.01
C ILE A 55 8.00 7.73 -30.07
N GLU A 56 7.77 8.29 -31.27
CA GLU A 56 7.15 9.61 -31.41
C GLU A 56 5.72 9.64 -30.86
N GLY A 57 4.98 8.55 -31.00
CA GLY A 57 3.64 8.41 -30.39
C GLY A 57 3.65 8.46 -28.86
N GLU A 58 4.76 8.09 -28.21
CA GLU A 58 4.86 8.02 -26.74
C GLU A 58 5.66 9.18 -26.12
N GLU A 59 6.68 9.69 -26.81
CA GLU A 59 7.62 10.71 -26.32
C GLU A 59 7.47 12.07 -27.04
N GLY A 60 6.73 12.09 -28.16
CA GLY A 60 6.60 13.26 -29.03
C GLY A 60 7.59 13.30 -30.20
N GLU A 61 7.29 14.16 -31.17
CA GLU A 61 8.07 14.32 -32.40
C GLU A 61 9.51 14.81 -32.14
N GLY A 62 10.46 14.30 -32.93
CA GLY A 62 11.86 14.77 -32.89
C GLY A 62 12.71 14.23 -31.74
N HIS A 63 12.26 13.16 -31.07
CA HIS A 63 12.98 12.48 -30.00
C HIS A 63 14.40 12.03 -30.45
N PRO A 64 15.45 12.15 -29.60
CA PRO A 64 16.83 11.82 -29.98
C PRO A 64 17.02 10.42 -30.57
N THR A 65 16.34 9.41 -30.01
CA THR A 65 16.40 8.03 -30.52
C THR A 65 15.82 7.90 -31.93
N VAL A 66 14.82 8.71 -32.28
CA VAL A 66 14.20 8.69 -33.62
C VAL A 66 15.19 9.21 -34.66
N LYS A 67 15.96 10.26 -34.35
CA LYS A 67 17.03 10.74 -35.23
C LYS A 67 18.09 9.67 -35.51
N LEU A 68 18.41 8.85 -34.52
CA LEU A 68 19.32 7.71 -34.71
C LEU A 68 18.71 6.60 -35.56
N LEU A 69 17.38 6.42 -35.50
CA LEU A 69 16.66 5.48 -36.37
C LEU A 69 16.62 5.99 -37.82
N GLU A 70 16.47 7.31 -38.02
CA GLU A 70 16.60 7.95 -39.34
C GLU A 70 18.01 7.75 -39.91
N GLU A 71 19.06 8.06 -39.14
CA GLU A 71 20.46 7.77 -39.52
C GLU A 71 20.66 6.28 -39.84
N PHE A 72 20.01 5.39 -39.08
CA PHE A 72 20.11 3.95 -39.32
C PHE A 72 19.43 3.55 -40.64
N CYS A 73 18.31 4.16 -41.00
CA CYS A 73 17.65 3.94 -42.29
C CYS A 73 18.53 4.38 -43.46
N GLU A 74 19.28 5.48 -43.32
CA GLU A 74 20.25 5.92 -44.33
C GLU A 74 21.40 4.92 -44.47
N VAL A 75 21.97 4.45 -43.35
CA VAL A 75 23.03 3.43 -43.38
C VAL A 75 22.53 2.12 -44.02
N LEU A 76 21.29 1.72 -43.76
CA LEU A 76 20.68 0.55 -44.39
C LEU A 76 20.57 0.74 -45.92
N TYR A 77 20.18 1.92 -46.38
CA TYR A 77 20.09 2.26 -47.80
C TYR A 77 21.47 2.28 -48.49
N GLU A 78 22.47 2.93 -47.87
CA GLU A 78 23.85 2.95 -48.38
C GLU A 78 24.41 1.53 -48.53
N ILE A 79 24.20 0.67 -47.53
CA ILE A 79 24.64 -0.73 -47.57
C ILE A 79 23.91 -1.49 -48.68
N HIS A 80 22.61 -1.25 -48.87
CA HIS A 80 21.83 -1.85 -49.94
C HIS A 80 22.41 -1.50 -51.32
N GLU A 81 22.72 -0.22 -51.58
CA GLU A 81 23.36 0.19 -52.85
C GLU A 81 24.78 -0.36 -53.00
N GLU A 82 25.60 -0.35 -51.94
CA GLU A 82 26.99 -0.83 -51.98
C GLU A 82 27.07 -2.32 -52.31
N ILE A 83 26.21 -3.16 -51.72
CA ILE A 83 26.18 -4.61 -51.95
C ILE A 83 25.78 -4.93 -53.40
N GLN A 84 24.89 -4.14 -54.00
CA GLN A 84 24.45 -4.32 -55.39
C GLN A 84 25.44 -3.77 -56.42
N SER A 85 26.40 -2.94 -56.00
CA SER A 85 27.42 -2.37 -56.87
C SER A 85 28.45 -3.42 -57.34
N GLU A 86 29.14 -3.15 -58.46
CA GLU A 86 30.24 -4.00 -58.93
C GLU A 86 31.39 -4.15 -57.92
N ARG A 87 31.53 -3.19 -57.00
CA ARG A 87 32.54 -3.21 -55.94
C ARG A 87 32.16 -4.17 -54.80
N GLY A 88 30.85 -4.34 -54.56
CA GLY A 88 30.29 -5.07 -53.43
C GLY A 88 30.68 -4.50 -52.08
N LEU A 89 30.17 -5.13 -51.02
CA LEU A 89 30.52 -4.83 -49.64
C LEU A 89 30.79 -6.14 -48.88
N SER A 90 31.84 -6.17 -48.06
CA SER A 90 32.12 -7.35 -47.25
C SER A 90 31.11 -7.52 -46.13
N ALA A 91 30.79 -8.77 -45.79
CA ALA A 91 29.89 -9.11 -44.68
C ALA A 91 30.35 -8.45 -43.36
N ASP A 92 31.65 -8.47 -43.07
CA ASP A 92 32.22 -7.84 -41.87
C ASP A 92 32.02 -6.32 -41.85
N SER A 93 32.19 -5.64 -43.00
CA SER A 93 31.98 -4.19 -43.07
C SER A 93 30.51 -3.83 -42.92
N ALA A 94 29.59 -4.59 -43.53
CA ALA A 94 28.16 -4.37 -43.38
C ALA A 94 27.75 -4.57 -41.91
N LYS A 95 28.17 -5.69 -41.30
CA LYS A 95 27.89 -6.00 -39.90
C LYS A 95 28.42 -4.94 -38.95
N ALA A 96 29.67 -4.49 -39.12
CA ALA A 96 30.27 -3.49 -38.24
C ALA A 96 29.53 -2.14 -38.27
N ARG A 97 29.11 -1.67 -39.46
CA ARG A 97 28.33 -0.43 -39.61
C ARG A 97 26.96 -0.56 -38.93
N LEU A 98 26.26 -1.67 -39.18
CA LEU A 98 24.93 -1.91 -38.61
C LEU A 98 24.96 -2.11 -37.08
N ASP A 99 25.90 -2.91 -36.56
CA ASP A 99 26.06 -3.10 -35.12
C ASP A 99 26.35 -1.78 -34.41
N THR A 100 27.17 -0.90 -35.02
CA THR A 100 27.44 0.43 -34.49
C THR A 100 26.15 1.25 -34.35
N MET A 101 25.28 1.23 -35.37
CA MET A 101 24.00 1.95 -35.30
C MET A 101 23.04 1.34 -34.29
N VAL A 102 22.90 0.01 -34.24
CA VAL A 102 22.04 -0.66 -33.27
C VAL A 102 22.49 -0.37 -31.83
N ASN A 103 23.80 -0.35 -31.57
CA ASN A 103 24.33 0.01 -30.25
C ASN A 103 24.02 1.46 -29.90
N ARG A 104 24.20 2.41 -30.82
CA ARG A 104 23.85 3.83 -30.60
C ARG A 104 22.36 4.01 -30.30
N ILE A 105 21.50 3.31 -31.05
CA ILE A 105 20.04 3.32 -30.84
C ILE A 105 19.71 2.77 -29.44
N GLU A 106 20.30 1.65 -29.04
CA GLU A 106 20.09 1.06 -27.71
C GLU A 106 20.57 1.98 -26.59
N GLU A 107 21.75 2.58 -26.74
CA GLU A 107 22.28 3.55 -25.78
C GLU A 107 21.37 4.77 -25.63
N SER A 108 20.90 5.34 -26.74
CA SER A 108 19.95 6.46 -26.71
C SER A 108 18.61 6.05 -26.14
N ALA A 109 18.05 4.90 -26.54
CA ALA A 109 16.79 4.43 -26.01
C ALA A 109 16.84 4.25 -24.48
N ASN A 110 17.94 3.73 -23.94
CA ASN A 110 18.11 3.56 -22.50
C ASN A 110 18.35 4.88 -21.75
N LYS A 111 18.91 5.88 -22.41
CA LYS A 111 19.31 7.15 -21.79
C LYS A 111 18.24 8.24 -21.92
N ASP A 112 17.65 8.35 -23.10
CA ASP A 112 16.85 9.50 -23.52
C ASP A 112 15.34 9.24 -23.35
N ILE A 113 14.89 7.98 -23.41
CA ILE A 113 13.49 7.63 -23.17
C ILE A 113 13.22 7.62 -21.66
N THR A 114 12.32 8.48 -21.21
CA THR A 114 11.91 8.53 -19.81
C THR A 114 10.74 7.58 -19.56
N LEU A 115 10.96 6.56 -18.73
CA LEU A 115 9.92 5.63 -18.35
C LEU A 115 9.07 6.22 -17.22
N THR A 116 7.75 6.18 -17.42
CA THR A 116 6.75 6.69 -16.49
C THR A 116 5.84 5.57 -16.00
N THR A 117 5.41 5.62 -14.75
CA THR A 117 4.48 4.67 -14.15
C THR A 117 3.18 5.34 -13.73
N VAL A 118 2.11 4.57 -13.60
CA VAL A 118 0.81 4.98 -13.06
C VAL A 118 0.50 3.98 -11.97
N LYS A 119 0.36 4.51 -10.76
CA LYS A 119 0.07 3.74 -9.56
C LYS A 119 -1.28 4.15 -9.04
N LEU A 120 -2.16 3.18 -8.87
CA LEU A 120 -3.51 3.39 -8.41
C LEU A 120 -3.65 2.92 -6.97
N PHE A 121 -4.25 3.73 -6.11
CA PHE A 121 -4.57 3.38 -4.73
C PHE A 121 -6.09 3.28 -4.59
N LEU A 122 -6.59 2.12 -4.18
CA LEU A 122 -8.02 1.80 -4.06
C LEU A 122 -8.46 1.61 -2.60
N PRO A 123 -8.45 2.66 -1.77
CA PRO A 123 -8.94 2.57 -0.41
C PRO A 123 -10.48 2.51 -0.36
N TYR A 124 -11.05 1.68 0.53
CA TYR A 124 -12.51 1.58 0.71
C TYR A 124 -13.06 2.40 1.89
N LYS A 125 -12.19 2.84 2.82
CA LYS A 125 -12.54 3.65 3.99
C LYS A 125 -11.49 4.73 4.25
N ALA A 126 -11.91 5.98 4.39
CA ALA A 126 -11.05 7.13 4.63
C ALA A 126 -10.31 7.01 5.98
N SER A 127 -10.99 6.51 7.01
CA SER A 127 -10.38 6.25 8.33
C SER A 127 -9.26 5.20 8.32
N MET A 128 -9.10 4.45 7.23
CA MET A 128 -8.05 3.43 7.04
C MET A 128 -7.03 3.86 5.97
N TRP A 129 -7.05 5.12 5.54
CA TRP A 129 -6.11 5.66 4.56
C TRP A 129 -4.64 5.64 5.04
N ASP A 130 -4.45 5.70 6.36
CA ASP A 130 -3.14 5.62 7.00
C ASP A 130 -2.33 4.36 6.65
N SER A 131 -2.98 3.32 6.12
CA SER A 131 -2.32 2.10 5.66
C SER A 131 -1.73 2.17 4.25
N LEU A 132 -2.00 3.23 3.49
CA LEU A 132 -1.48 3.43 2.13
C LEU A 132 -0.78 4.79 1.97
N GLU A 133 -1.01 5.74 2.88
CA GLU A 133 -0.56 7.12 2.76
C GLU A 133 0.93 7.26 2.46
N SER A 134 1.82 6.62 3.23
CA SER A 134 3.26 6.78 3.02
C SER A 134 3.75 6.22 1.67
N VAL A 135 3.07 5.19 1.16
CA VAL A 135 3.35 4.61 -0.17
C VAL A 135 2.87 5.55 -1.26
N TRP A 136 1.68 6.13 -1.10
CA TRP A 136 1.15 7.13 -2.01
C TRP A 136 2.03 8.40 -2.02
N MET A 137 2.47 8.90 -0.87
CA MET A 137 3.34 10.07 -0.77
C MET A 137 4.63 9.86 -1.58
N LYS A 138 5.32 8.72 -1.38
CA LYS A 138 6.53 8.37 -2.14
C LYS A 138 6.27 8.29 -3.65
N ALA A 139 5.12 7.72 -4.05
CA ALA A 139 4.72 7.64 -5.45
C ALA A 139 4.37 9.02 -6.04
N ASN A 140 3.82 9.93 -5.23
CA ASN A 140 3.43 11.27 -5.65
C ASN A 140 4.62 12.24 -5.71
N GLU A 141 5.71 11.97 -4.99
CA GLU A 141 6.96 12.73 -5.03
C GLU A 141 7.83 12.38 -6.25
N ASP A 142 7.62 11.22 -6.88
CA ASP A 142 8.38 10.79 -8.07
C ASP A 142 7.83 11.48 -9.34
N PRO A 143 8.62 12.33 -10.03
CA PRO A 143 8.17 13.03 -11.23
C PRO A 143 7.84 12.09 -12.41
N ASN A 144 8.32 10.84 -12.37
CA ASN A 144 8.06 9.82 -13.37
C ASN A 144 6.90 8.90 -12.95
N CYS A 145 6.17 9.21 -11.89
CA CYS A 145 5.05 8.43 -11.40
C CYS A 145 3.79 9.29 -11.32
N THR A 146 2.71 8.81 -11.93
CA THR A 146 1.36 9.35 -11.70
C THR A 146 0.68 8.52 -10.62
N ALA A 147 0.61 9.06 -9.41
CA ALA A 147 -0.07 8.43 -8.28
C ALA A 147 -1.52 8.90 -8.17
N ILE A 148 -2.49 8.00 -8.30
CA ILE A 148 -3.92 8.33 -8.32
C ILE A 148 -4.63 7.61 -7.17
N VAL A 149 -5.34 8.37 -6.34
CA VAL A 149 -6.18 7.83 -5.27
C VAL A 149 -7.62 7.78 -5.75
N ILE A 150 -8.21 6.59 -5.78
CA ILE A 150 -9.62 6.38 -6.12
C ILE A 150 -10.26 5.65 -4.95
N PRO A 151 -10.94 6.38 -4.04
CA PRO A 151 -11.79 5.76 -3.04
C PRO A 151 -12.83 4.87 -3.73
N ILE A 152 -13.04 3.66 -3.21
CA ILE A 152 -14.00 2.71 -3.78
C ILE A 152 -15.20 2.50 -2.85
N PRO A 153 -16.41 2.32 -3.40
CA PRO A 153 -17.59 2.05 -2.59
C PRO A 153 -17.55 0.66 -1.96
N TYR A 154 -18.26 0.52 -0.85
CA TYR A 154 -18.44 -0.76 -0.16
C TYR A 154 -19.86 -0.91 0.36
N PHE A 155 -20.20 -2.12 0.77
CA PHE A 155 -21.51 -2.48 1.25
C PHE A 155 -21.44 -3.08 2.65
N ASP A 156 -22.41 -2.75 3.50
CA ASP A 156 -22.73 -3.60 4.65
C ASP A 156 -23.43 -4.87 4.19
N LYS A 157 -23.25 -5.96 4.94
CA LYS A 157 -23.89 -7.26 4.68
C LYS A 157 -24.89 -7.62 5.76
N ASN A 158 -26.00 -8.23 5.33
CA ASN A 158 -26.93 -8.89 6.22
C ASN A 158 -26.32 -10.21 6.75
N PRO A 159 -26.85 -10.78 7.85
CA PRO A 159 -26.39 -12.08 8.36
C PRO A 159 -26.48 -13.24 7.36
N ASP A 160 -27.37 -13.13 6.35
CA ASP A 160 -27.50 -14.11 5.25
C ASP A 160 -26.51 -13.87 4.09
N GLY A 161 -25.64 -12.86 4.20
CA GLY A 161 -24.64 -12.49 3.22
C GLY A 161 -25.11 -11.55 2.12
N SER A 162 -26.40 -11.20 2.06
CA SER A 162 -26.93 -10.24 1.08
C SER A 162 -26.47 -8.81 1.35
N VAL A 163 -26.40 -7.99 0.28
CA VAL A 163 -26.05 -6.56 0.37
C VAL A 163 -27.14 -5.78 1.11
N LYS A 164 -26.74 -4.89 2.02
CA LYS A 164 -27.62 -4.02 2.79
C LYS A 164 -27.56 -2.56 2.34
N GLU A 165 -26.51 -1.84 2.72
CA GLU A 165 -26.37 -0.40 2.50
C GLU A 165 -25.03 -0.14 1.81
N MET A 166 -25.02 0.73 0.80
CA MET A 166 -23.80 1.18 0.12
C MET A 166 -23.24 2.40 0.82
N HIS A 167 -21.92 2.43 1.00
CA HIS A 167 -21.16 3.52 1.56
C HIS A 167 -20.11 4.00 0.56
N TYR A 168 -19.88 5.31 0.52
CA TYR A 168 -18.83 5.93 -0.29
C TYR A 168 -18.26 7.14 0.46
N GLU A 169 -17.00 7.02 0.89
CA GLU A 169 -16.29 8.02 1.72
C GLU A 169 -15.34 8.90 0.88
N GLY A 170 -15.65 9.11 -0.40
CA GLY A 170 -14.75 9.85 -1.32
C GLY A 170 -14.49 11.29 -0.90
N ASN A 171 -15.40 11.92 -0.15
CA ASN A 171 -15.26 13.30 0.33
C ASN A 171 -14.61 13.42 1.72
N ASP A 172 -14.25 12.29 2.35
CA ASP A 172 -13.77 12.25 3.73
C ASP A 172 -12.23 12.15 3.83
N TYR A 173 -11.53 12.27 2.70
CA TYR A 173 -10.07 12.24 2.64
C TYR A 173 -9.46 13.59 3.03
N PRO A 174 -8.24 13.61 3.58
CA PRO A 174 -7.54 14.85 3.89
C PRO A 174 -7.40 15.76 2.66
N ASP A 175 -7.50 17.08 2.84
CA ASP A 175 -7.43 18.07 1.75
C ASP A 175 -6.15 17.96 0.90
N ASN A 176 -5.06 17.46 1.47
CA ASN A 176 -3.80 17.25 0.78
C ASN A 176 -3.76 15.98 -0.09
N VAL A 177 -4.80 15.16 -0.09
CA VAL A 177 -4.91 13.92 -0.86
C VAL A 177 -5.93 14.13 -1.98
N PRO A 178 -5.49 14.43 -3.21
CA PRO A 178 -6.41 14.56 -4.35
C PRO A 178 -7.02 13.19 -4.68
N VAL A 179 -8.34 13.12 -4.64
CA VAL A 179 -9.10 11.92 -4.98
C VAL A 179 -9.77 12.05 -6.36
N VAL A 180 -9.88 10.93 -7.07
CA VAL A 180 -10.59 10.81 -8.34
C VAL A 180 -11.82 9.91 -8.14
N SER A 181 -12.96 10.33 -8.70
CA SER A 181 -14.19 9.50 -8.64
C SER A 181 -14.03 8.22 -9.44
N PHE A 182 -14.41 7.10 -8.85
CA PHE A 182 -14.37 5.79 -9.50
C PHE A 182 -15.35 5.67 -10.69
N GLU A 183 -16.40 6.49 -10.73
CA GLU A 183 -17.41 6.46 -11.81
C GLU A 183 -16.88 7.02 -13.13
N ASN A 184 -15.89 7.91 -13.06
CA ASN A 184 -15.37 8.66 -14.22
C ASN A 184 -13.98 8.19 -14.66
N PHE A 185 -13.47 7.11 -14.08
CA PHE A 185 -12.12 6.61 -14.36
C PHE A 185 -12.15 5.41 -15.30
N ASP A 186 -11.40 5.48 -16.40
CA ASP A 186 -11.26 4.37 -17.35
C ASP A 186 -10.13 3.43 -16.93
N PHE A 187 -10.42 2.48 -16.04
CA PHE A 187 -9.44 1.53 -15.54
C PHE A 187 -8.79 0.69 -16.65
N MET A 188 -9.59 0.22 -17.63
CA MET A 188 -9.11 -0.62 -18.72
C MET A 188 -8.26 0.17 -19.72
N GLY A 189 -8.66 1.40 -20.04
CA GLY A 189 -7.91 2.25 -20.96
C GLY A 189 -6.62 2.79 -20.37
N VAL A 190 -6.62 3.14 -19.08
CA VAL A 190 -5.40 3.60 -18.39
C VAL A 190 -4.42 2.46 -18.16
N HIS A 191 -4.93 1.27 -17.79
CA HIS A 191 -4.17 0.07 -17.42
C HIS A 191 -2.96 0.42 -16.50
N PRO A 192 -3.20 0.73 -15.22
CA PRO A 192 -2.14 1.07 -14.27
C PRO A 192 -1.04 0.00 -14.21
N ASP A 193 0.21 0.41 -13.95
CA ASP A 193 1.30 -0.57 -13.77
C ASP A 193 1.16 -1.28 -12.43
N GLU A 194 0.71 -0.54 -11.40
CA GLU A 194 0.50 -1.06 -10.05
C GLU A 194 -0.85 -0.60 -9.50
N VAL A 195 -1.56 -1.50 -8.82
CA VAL A 195 -2.76 -1.20 -8.05
C VAL A 195 -2.55 -1.64 -6.61
N TYR A 196 -2.74 -0.72 -5.66
CA TYR A 196 -2.65 -0.96 -4.23
C TYR A 196 -4.04 -1.07 -3.62
N ILE A 197 -4.29 -2.17 -2.91
CA ILE A 197 -5.48 -2.39 -2.10
C ILE A 197 -5.09 -2.58 -0.64
N HIS A 198 -6.01 -2.24 0.27
CA HIS A 198 -5.84 -2.51 1.70
C HIS A 198 -6.92 -3.41 2.31
N ASN A 199 -8.01 -3.68 1.59
CA ASN A 199 -9.03 -4.64 1.99
C ASN A 199 -8.88 -5.92 1.14
N PRO A 200 -8.56 -7.08 1.73
CA PRO A 200 -8.28 -8.29 0.96
C PRO A 200 -9.49 -9.23 0.83
N TYR A 201 -10.68 -8.84 1.28
CA TYR A 201 -11.73 -9.83 1.54
C TYR A 201 -12.69 -10.05 0.36
N ASP A 202 -12.76 -9.13 -0.61
CA ASP A 202 -13.79 -9.16 -1.67
C ASP A 202 -15.20 -9.37 -1.08
N ASP A 203 -15.83 -10.53 -1.35
CA ASP A 203 -17.14 -10.97 -0.83
C ASP A 203 -17.06 -11.88 0.41
N TRP A 204 -15.86 -12.25 0.86
CA TRP A 204 -15.62 -13.24 1.93
C TRP A 204 -15.62 -12.69 3.35
N ASN A 205 -15.80 -11.38 3.53
CA ASN A 205 -16.04 -10.82 4.86
C ASN A 205 -17.54 -10.95 5.24
N TYR A 206 -17.81 -11.16 6.53
CA TYR A 206 -19.16 -11.33 7.07
C TYR A 206 -19.92 -10.01 7.20
N VAL A 207 -19.20 -8.91 7.42
CA VAL A 207 -19.81 -7.62 7.80
C VAL A 207 -19.86 -6.65 6.62
N THR A 208 -18.83 -6.62 5.79
CA THR A 208 -18.75 -5.71 4.65
C THR A 208 -18.23 -6.39 3.39
N SER A 209 -18.44 -5.79 2.23
CA SER A 209 -17.82 -6.19 0.97
C SER A 209 -17.54 -4.96 0.11
N VAL A 210 -16.38 -4.88 -0.54
CA VAL A 210 -16.11 -3.83 -1.52
C VAL A 210 -17.02 -4.01 -2.74
N HIS A 211 -17.21 -2.97 -3.54
CA HIS A 211 -18.04 -3.10 -4.72
C HIS A 211 -17.50 -4.18 -5.69
N PRO A 212 -18.33 -5.11 -6.22
CA PRO A 212 -17.86 -6.28 -6.98
C PRO A 212 -16.93 -6.00 -8.16
N TYR A 213 -17.08 -4.82 -8.78
CA TYR A 213 -16.15 -4.35 -9.82
C TYR A 213 -14.69 -4.33 -9.35
N PHE A 214 -14.45 -4.06 -8.06
CA PHE A 214 -13.15 -4.01 -7.40
C PHE A 214 -12.79 -5.28 -6.65
N TYR A 215 -13.46 -6.40 -6.91
CA TYR A 215 -12.93 -7.69 -6.46
C TYR A 215 -11.58 -7.96 -7.09
N THR A 216 -10.70 -8.60 -6.35
CA THR A 216 -9.31 -8.83 -6.76
C THR A 216 -9.20 -9.53 -8.12
N ASP A 217 -10.07 -10.49 -8.42
CA ASP A 217 -10.13 -11.17 -9.73
C ASP A 217 -10.46 -10.22 -10.90
N ASN A 218 -11.18 -9.13 -10.64
CA ASN A 218 -11.51 -8.10 -11.63
C ASN A 218 -10.38 -7.08 -11.74
N ILE A 219 -9.78 -6.67 -10.62
CA ILE A 219 -8.66 -5.72 -10.62
C ILE A 219 -7.50 -6.22 -11.47
N LYS A 220 -7.14 -7.51 -11.35
CA LYS A 220 -6.07 -8.13 -12.14
C LYS A 220 -6.26 -8.08 -13.65
N LYS A 221 -7.45 -7.75 -14.14
CA LYS A 221 -7.72 -7.62 -15.59
C LYS A 221 -7.23 -6.30 -16.17
N PHE A 222 -7.02 -5.28 -15.33
CA PHE A 222 -6.63 -3.94 -15.75
C PHE A 222 -5.32 -3.46 -15.13
N THR A 223 -4.56 -4.32 -14.45
CA THR A 223 -3.24 -3.97 -13.89
C THR A 223 -2.24 -5.08 -14.16
N ASP A 224 -0.97 -4.70 -14.32
CA ASP A 224 0.14 -5.64 -14.44
C ASP A 224 0.60 -6.17 -13.07
N LYS A 225 0.35 -5.42 -11.99
CA LYS A 225 0.73 -5.79 -10.63
C LYS A 225 -0.34 -5.35 -9.62
N LEU A 226 -0.93 -6.31 -8.91
CA LEU A 226 -1.80 -6.07 -7.76
C LEU A 226 -1.02 -6.24 -6.45
N ILE A 227 -1.06 -5.22 -5.59
CA ILE A 227 -0.32 -5.17 -4.33
C ILE A 227 -1.32 -5.02 -3.18
N TYR A 228 -1.21 -5.88 -2.17
CA TYR A 228 -2.01 -5.81 -0.95
C TYR A 228 -1.17 -5.36 0.25
N ILE A 229 -1.66 -4.35 0.98
CA ILE A 229 -1.07 -3.85 2.23
C ILE A 229 -2.17 -3.82 3.32
N PRO A 230 -2.08 -4.61 4.40
CA PRO A 230 -3.11 -4.65 5.43
C PRO A 230 -3.40 -3.28 6.07
N TYR A 231 -4.68 -2.95 6.29
CA TYR A 231 -5.08 -1.74 7.03
C TYR A 231 -4.89 -1.81 8.56
N PHE A 232 -4.44 -2.97 9.05
CA PHE A 232 -4.30 -3.28 10.46
C PHE A 232 -2.88 -3.75 10.79
N VAL A 233 -2.56 -3.75 12.08
CA VAL A 233 -1.31 -4.29 12.65
C VAL A 233 -1.70 -5.27 13.75
N LEU A 234 -1.08 -6.44 13.76
CA LEU A 234 -1.30 -7.49 14.76
C LEU A 234 -0.10 -7.62 15.69
N ALA A 235 -0.25 -8.40 16.76
CA ALA A 235 0.89 -8.86 17.55
C ALA A 235 1.86 -9.67 16.68
N GLU A 236 3.15 -9.55 16.96
CA GLU A 236 4.16 -10.37 16.30
C GLU A 236 3.92 -11.85 16.62
N PRO A 237 3.77 -12.72 15.61
CA PRO A 237 3.40 -14.10 15.85
C PRO A 237 4.60 -14.93 16.31
N ASP A 238 4.39 -15.79 17.29
CA ASP A 238 5.26 -16.93 17.52
C ASP A 238 5.02 -17.97 16.40
N VAL A 239 5.93 -17.96 15.41
CA VAL A 239 5.82 -18.81 14.21
C VAL A 239 5.92 -20.30 14.50
N ASP A 240 6.44 -20.69 15.67
CA ASP A 240 6.58 -22.09 16.07
C ASP A 240 5.38 -22.58 16.88
N ASN A 241 4.44 -21.69 17.21
CA ASN A 241 3.19 -22.04 17.89
C ASN A 241 2.05 -22.31 16.89
N PRO A 242 1.56 -23.56 16.77
CA PRO A 242 0.50 -23.91 15.83
C PRO A 242 -0.83 -23.16 16.06
N ASP A 243 -1.17 -22.87 17.32
CA ASP A 243 -2.43 -22.18 17.64
C ASP A 243 -2.39 -20.72 17.18
N VAL A 244 -1.21 -20.09 17.25
CA VAL A 244 -0.99 -18.74 16.70
C VAL A 244 -1.15 -18.76 15.19
N LEU A 245 -0.54 -19.71 14.49
CA LEU A 245 -0.69 -19.84 13.03
C LEU A 245 -2.14 -20.12 12.61
N GLU A 246 -2.86 -20.96 13.37
CA GLU A 246 -4.27 -21.25 13.12
C GLU A 246 -5.12 -19.97 13.23
N SER A 247 -4.87 -19.15 14.25
CA SER A 247 -5.58 -17.87 14.46
C SER A 247 -5.39 -16.87 13.32
N LEU A 248 -4.29 -16.98 12.57
CA LEU A 248 -3.97 -16.07 11.46
C LEU A 248 -4.67 -16.45 10.15
N LYS A 249 -5.21 -17.66 10.02
CA LYS A 249 -5.80 -18.14 8.75
C LYS A 249 -6.86 -17.22 8.18
N GLY A 250 -7.70 -16.61 9.03
CA GLY A 250 -8.75 -15.69 8.58
C GLY A 250 -8.21 -14.43 7.88
N TYR A 251 -6.97 -14.04 8.17
CA TYR A 251 -6.29 -12.92 7.51
C TYR A 251 -5.49 -13.41 6.29
N VAL A 252 -4.75 -14.50 6.46
CA VAL A 252 -3.80 -15.03 5.47
C VAL A 252 -4.50 -15.66 4.27
N LEU A 253 -5.59 -16.39 4.47
CA LEU A 253 -6.29 -17.11 3.40
C LEU A 253 -7.33 -16.26 2.66
N SER A 254 -7.30 -14.95 2.85
CA SER A 254 -8.18 -14.00 2.17
C SER A 254 -7.87 -13.93 0.66
N LYS A 255 -8.90 -13.64 -0.14
CA LYS A 255 -8.78 -13.61 -1.62
C LYS A 255 -7.70 -12.64 -2.09
N GLY A 256 -7.61 -11.46 -1.49
CA GLY A 256 -6.60 -10.46 -1.81
C GLY A 256 -5.17 -10.95 -1.56
N VAL A 257 -4.91 -11.74 -0.52
CA VAL A 257 -3.58 -12.33 -0.28
C VAL A 257 -3.24 -13.37 -1.35
N VAL A 258 -4.22 -14.23 -1.68
CA VAL A 258 -4.02 -15.28 -2.70
C VAL A 258 -3.83 -14.68 -4.10
N ASN A 259 -4.64 -13.68 -4.44
CA ASN A 259 -4.71 -13.10 -5.77
C ASN A 259 -3.65 -12.03 -6.04
N ALA A 260 -3.22 -11.25 -5.05
CA ALA A 260 -2.20 -10.22 -5.25
C ALA A 260 -0.88 -10.81 -5.76
N ASP A 261 -0.17 -10.04 -6.56
CA ASP A 261 1.15 -10.40 -7.07
C ASP A 261 2.24 -10.08 -6.03
N GLU A 262 1.94 -9.17 -5.09
CA GLU A 262 2.78 -8.87 -3.93
C GLU A 262 1.92 -8.56 -2.68
N VAL A 263 2.38 -8.99 -1.51
CA VAL A 263 1.73 -8.69 -0.23
C VAL A 263 2.77 -8.13 0.73
N ILE A 264 2.52 -6.95 1.29
CA ILE A 264 3.45 -6.28 2.21
C ILE A 264 2.87 -6.33 3.62
N VAL A 265 3.53 -7.07 4.51
CA VAL A 265 3.15 -7.21 5.92
C VAL A 265 4.16 -6.53 6.85
N GLN A 266 3.74 -6.31 8.10
CA GLN A 266 4.40 -5.47 9.09
C GLN A 266 5.82 -5.86 9.50
N SER A 267 6.24 -7.12 9.28
CA SER A 267 7.53 -7.64 9.78
C SER A 267 7.95 -8.93 9.07
N GLU A 268 9.22 -9.32 9.22
CA GLU A 268 9.73 -10.61 8.76
C GLU A 268 9.11 -11.80 9.53
N GLN A 269 8.78 -11.64 10.81
CA GLN A 269 8.07 -12.68 11.57
C GLN A 269 6.66 -12.92 11.02
N MET A 270 5.93 -11.83 10.71
CA MET A 270 4.61 -11.94 10.08
C MET A 270 4.71 -12.53 8.67
N ARG A 271 5.75 -12.15 7.90
CA ARG A 271 6.02 -12.73 6.58
C ARG A 271 6.19 -14.25 6.67
N GLU A 272 7.01 -14.74 7.60
CA GLU A 272 7.21 -16.18 7.78
C GLU A 272 5.91 -16.88 8.22
N ALA A 273 5.12 -16.28 9.12
CA ALA A 273 3.82 -16.82 9.50
C ALA A 273 2.87 -16.98 8.30
N TYR A 274 2.79 -15.96 7.43
CA TYR A 274 2.00 -16.01 6.20
C TYR A 274 2.48 -17.13 5.28
N ILE A 275 3.79 -17.25 5.05
CA ILE A 275 4.38 -18.29 4.20
C ILE A 275 4.06 -19.69 4.76
N ARG A 276 4.21 -19.92 6.07
CA ARG A 276 3.90 -21.21 6.69
C ARG A 276 2.42 -21.57 6.53
N VAL A 277 1.52 -20.63 6.79
CA VAL A 277 0.07 -20.86 6.66
C VAL A 277 -0.31 -21.14 5.20
N LEU A 278 0.23 -20.39 4.24
CA LEU A 278 -0.05 -20.57 2.82
C LEU A 278 0.51 -21.89 2.29
N SER A 279 1.77 -22.22 2.60
CA SER A 279 2.39 -23.50 2.19
C SER A 279 1.66 -24.70 2.80
N ALA A 280 1.25 -24.61 4.08
CA ALA A 280 0.45 -25.67 4.70
C ALA A 280 -0.93 -25.85 4.03
N GLN A 281 -1.55 -24.76 3.58
CA GLN A 281 -2.87 -24.78 2.95
C GLN A 281 -2.83 -25.23 1.48
N PHE A 282 -1.81 -24.83 0.72
CA PHE A 282 -1.74 -25.00 -0.73
C PHE A 282 -0.68 -26.02 -1.20
N GLY A 283 0.13 -26.56 -0.28
CA GLY A 283 1.20 -27.53 -0.56
C GLY A 283 2.59 -26.92 -0.38
N GLU A 284 3.51 -27.68 0.22
CA GLU A 284 4.87 -27.19 0.52
C GLU A 284 5.68 -26.86 -0.74
N ASP A 285 5.36 -27.50 -1.87
CA ASP A 285 5.93 -27.20 -3.19
C ASP A 285 5.58 -25.78 -3.68
N THR A 286 4.54 -25.14 -3.12
CA THR A 286 4.17 -23.75 -3.42
C THR A 286 4.99 -22.72 -2.65
N ARG A 287 5.76 -23.12 -1.63
CA ARG A 287 6.53 -22.22 -0.75
C ARG A 287 7.38 -21.18 -1.50
N PRO A 288 8.15 -21.52 -2.55
CA PRO A 288 8.97 -20.52 -3.26
C PRO A 288 8.14 -19.38 -3.86
N SER A 289 6.90 -19.65 -4.28
CA SER A 289 5.98 -18.62 -4.79
C SER A 289 5.58 -17.65 -3.69
N TRP A 290 5.25 -18.16 -2.50
CA TRP A 290 4.91 -17.34 -1.34
C TRP A 290 6.10 -16.53 -0.83
N GLU A 291 7.30 -17.12 -0.82
CA GLU A 291 8.54 -16.40 -0.45
C GLU A 291 8.84 -15.23 -1.38
N ALA A 292 8.57 -15.39 -2.68
CA ALA A 292 8.71 -14.34 -3.67
C ALA A 292 7.61 -13.25 -3.55
N LYS A 293 6.38 -13.63 -3.18
CA LYS A 293 5.20 -12.76 -3.10
C LYS A 293 5.14 -11.94 -1.80
N ILE A 294 5.33 -12.57 -0.64
CA ILE A 294 5.10 -11.94 0.67
C ILE A 294 6.38 -11.19 1.10
N LYS A 295 6.24 -9.93 1.51
CA LYS A 295 7.33 -9.04 1.95
C LYS A 295 7.07 -8.57 3.38
N GLY A 296 8.08 -8.65 4.25
CA GLY A 296 8.00 -8.25 5.66
C GLY A 296 8.58 -6.86 5.92
N THR A 297 8.41 -5.94 4.97
CA THR A 297 9.15 -4.67 4.93
C THR A 297 8.53 -3.55 5.77
N GLY A 298 7.41 -3.80 6.45
CA GLY A 298 6.81 -2.84 7.38
C GLY A 298 5.36 -2.52 7.08
N SER A 299 4.82 -1.55 7.83
CA SER A 299 3.44 -1.08 7.69
C SER A 299 3.43 0.45 7.55
N PRO A 300 2.77 1.01 6.52
CA PRO A 300 2.59 2.46 6.38
C PRO A 300 1.95 3.11 7.62
N LYS A 301 1.08 2.38 8.31
CA LYS A 301 0.44 2.82 9.56
C LYS A 301 1.47 3.09 10.66
N VAL A 302 2.46 2.21 10.79
CA VAL A 302 3.57 2.36 11.76
C VAL A 302 4.54 3.44 11.30
N GLU A 303 4.87 3.48 10.00
CA GLU A 303 5.75 4.51 9.42
C GLU A 303 5.19 5.92 9.66
N ARG A 304 3.89 6.11 9.42
CA ARG A 304 3.18 7.37 9.70
C ARG A 304 3.30 7.74 11.17
N LEU A 305 3.01 6.81 12.07
CA LEU A 305 3.07 7.06 13.52
C LEU A 305 4.49 7.46 13.97
N LEU A 306 5.52 6.76 13.49
CA LEU A 306 6.92 7.07 13.80
C LEU A 306 7.35 8.43 13.22
N ARG A 307 6.94 8.74 11.99
CA ARG A 307 7.19 10.04 11.37
C ARG A 307 6.56 11.16 12.21
N LEU A 308 5.25 11.06 12.49
CA LEU A 308 4.53 12.04 13.29
C LEU A 308 5.09 12.15 14.71
N SER A 309 5.62 11.08 15.30
CA SER A 309 6.22 11.13 16.64
C SER A 309 7.45 12.04 16.74
N ASN A 310 8.09 12.36 15.61
CA ASN A 310 9.21 13.30 15.52
C ASN A 310 8.77 14.72 15.13
N GLU A 311 7.48 14.96 14.91
CA GLU A 311 6.90 16.24 14.53
C GLU A 311 6.18 16.89 15.73
N GLU A 312 6.15 18.23 15.78
CA GLU A 312 5.40 18.93 16.81
C GLU A 312 3.89 18.66 16.64
N GLN A 313 3.26 18.16 17.70
CA GLN A 313 1.84 17.82 17.68
C GLN A 313 0.99 19.03 18.03
N GLU A 314 -0.06 19.27 17.25
CA GLU A 314 -1.08 20.26 17.60
C GLU A 314 -1.95 19.74 18.75
N ILE A 315 -1.69 20.26 19.95
CA ILE A 315 -2.43 19.92 21.17
C ILE A 315 -3.50 21.00 21.42
N PRO A 316 -4.79 20.64 21.58
CA PRO A 316 -5.84 21.58 21.95
C PRO A 316 -5.51 22.38 23.22
N GLU A 317 -5.86 23.67 23.26
CA GLU A 317 -5.56 24.55 24.41
C GLU A 317 -6.14 24.05 25.74
N GLU A 318 -7.31 23.40 25.68
CA GLU A 318 -7.91 22.72 26.83
C GLU A 318 -7.03 21.57 27.36
N TRP A 319 -6.40 20.80 26.48
CA TRP A 319 -5.50 19.71 26.87
C TRP A 319 -4.20 20.26 27.42
N LYS A 320 -3.65 21.33 26.80
CA LYS A 320 -2.43 22.02 27.29
C LYS A 320 -2.56 22.44 28.75
N LYS A 321 -3.71 22.99 29.15
CA LYS A 321 -4.00 23.37 30.55
C LYS A 321 -3.96 22.19 31.52
N ILE A 322 -4.35 20.99 31.06
CA ILE A 322 -4.39 19.78 31.89
C ILE A 322 -2.98 19.17 32.02
N ILE A 323 -2.21 19.15 30.93
CA ILE A 323 -0.91 18.46 30.85
C ILE A 323 0.27 19.31 31.34
N THR A 324 0.08 20.60 31.59
CA THR A 324 1.10 21.52 32.11
C THR A 324 0.85 21.80 33.59
N LYS A 325 1.89 21.65 34.41
CA LYS A 325 1.87 21.98 35.84
C LYS A 325 1.96 23.51 36.04
N PRO A 326 1.62 24.03 37.24
CA PRO A 326 1.72 25.46 37.54
C PRO A 326 3.13 26.05 37.37
N ASP A 327 4.17 25.24 37.51
CA ASP A 327 5.57 25.62 37.31
C ASP A 327 6.02 25.60 35.84
N GLY A 328 5.11 25.28 34.90
CA GLY A 328 5.37 25.17 33.47
C GLY A 328 5.93 23.82 33.03
N SER A 329 6.25 22.91 33.96
CA SER A 329 6.70 21.56 33.61
C SER A 329 5.54 20.69 33.10
N ARG A 330 5.87 19.65 32.33
CA ARG A 330 4.88 18.75 31.72
C ARG A 330 4.56 17.57 32.66
N LYS A 331 3.28 17.27 32.84
CA LYS A 331 2.80 16.04 33.50
C LYS A 331 3.13 14.81 32.66
N LYS A 332 3.18 13.64 33.31
CA LYS A 332 3.15 12.36 32.59
C LYS A 332 1.75 12.13 32.05
N ILE A 333 1.63 11.79 30.78
CA ILE A 333 0.33 11.56 30.13
C ILE A 333 0.11 10.06 30.00
N ILE A 334 -0.95 9.55 30.63
CA ILE A 334 -1.31 8.13 30.53
C ILE A 334 -2.51 8.02 29.60
N PHE A 335 -2.36 7.26 28.52
CA PHE A 335 -3.46 6.93 27.63
C PHE A 335 -4.27 5.82 28.26
N TYR A 336 -5.56 6.07 28.49
CA TYR A 336 -6.50 5.07 29.00
C TYR A 336 -7.43 4.61 27.89
N ASN A 337 -7.27 3.36 27.46
CA ASN A 337 -8.14 2.73 26.47
C ASN A 337 -9.24 1.90 27.12
N THR A 338 -10.47 2.03 26.62
CA THR A 338 -11.58 1.13 27.00
C THR A 338 -12.27 0.58 25.76
N SER A 339 -12.35 -0.75 25.69
CA SER A 339 -12.78 -1.52 24.53
C SER A 339 -14.27 -1.86 24.58
N VAL A 340 -14.89 -1.96 23.40
CA VAL A 340 -16.29 -2.40 23.26
C VAL A 340 -16.48 -3.83 23.79
N VAL A 341 -15.52 -4.72 23.51
CA VAL A 341 -15.59 -6.13 23.89
C VAL A 341 -15.59 -6.28 25.42
N ALA A 342 -14.74 -5.54 26.14
CA ALA A 342 -14.74 -5.56 27.59
C ALA A 342 -16.07 -5.05 28.15
N MET A 343 -16.61 -3.95 27.60
CA MET A 343 -17.91 -3.42 28.03
C MET A 343 -19.05 -4.44 27.84
N LEU A 344 -19.08 -5.14 26.70
CA LEU A 344 -20.07 -6.17 26.39
C LEU A 344 -20.00 -7.37 27.35
N ASN A 345 -18.79 -7.87 27.56
CA ASN A 345 -18.58 -9.13 28.28
C ASN A 345 -18.57 -8.97 29.80
N GLN A 346 -18.07 -7.84 30.31
CA GLN A 346 -17.85 -7.61 31.74
C GLN A 346 -18.92 -6.70 32.36
N LYS A 347 -19.61 -5.89 31.55
CA LYS A 347 -20.77 -5.09 31.95
C LYS A 347 -20.50 -4.23 33.19
N GLN A 348 -21.19 -4.50 34.31
CA GLN A 348 -21.05 -3.76 35.57
C GLN A 348 -19.61 -3.79 36.11
N LYS A 349 -18.89 -4.91 35.98
CA LYS A 349 -17.48 -4.97 36.42
C LYS A 349 -16.61 -3.95 35.71
N MET A 350 -16.88 -3.70 34.42
CA MET A 350 -16.14 -2.71 33.66
C MET A 350 -16.49 -1.28 34.08
N ILE A 351 -17.75 -1.02 34.44
CA ILE A 351 -18.17 0.26 35.05
C ILE A 351 -17.41 0.51 36.34
N ASP A 352 -17.33 -0.50 37.20
CA ASP A 352 -16.64 -0.39 38.49
C ASP A 352 -15.14 -0.21 38.29
N LYS A 353 -14.55 -0.92 37.31
CA LYS A 353 -13.13 -0.75 36.96
C LYS A 353 -12.79 0.64 36.42
N ILE A 354 -13.65 1.20 35.57
CA ILE A 354 -13.46 2.57 35.07
C ILE A 354 -13.51 3.57 36.22
N LYS A 355 -14.47 3.45 37.14
CA LYS A 355 -14.56 4.34 38.32
C LYS A 355 -13.30 4.25 39.18
N ASP A 356 -12.85 3.04 39.48
CA ASP A 356 -11.61 2.77 40.23
C ASP A 356 -10.39 3.40 39.56
N ALA A 357 -10.20 3.18 38.25
CA ALA A 357 -9.09 3.77 37.50
C ALA A 357 -9.14 5.31 37.52
N LEU A 358 -10.31 5.90 37.27
CA LEU A 358 -10.47 7.36 37.29
C LEU A 358 -10.15 7.93 38.67
N GLU A 359 -10.55 7.27 39.75
CA GLU A 359 -10.27 7.73 41.10
C GLU A 359 -8.77 7.68 41.43
N VAL A 360 -8.09 6.58 41.12
CA VAL A 360 -6.63 6.44 41.29
C VAL A 360 -5.88 7.55 40.54
N PHE A 361 -6.23 7.80 39.27
CA PHE A 361 -5.56 8.84 38.50
C PHE A 361 -5.92 10.26 38.96
N LYS A 362 -7.10 10.47 39.55
CA LYS A 362 -7.49 11.75 40.14
C LYS A 362 -6.66 12.09 41.38
N GLU A 363 -6.32 11.09 42.18
CA GLU A 363 -5.40 11.27 43.33
C GLU A 363 -4.00 11.68 42.88
N CYS A 364 -3.57 11.26 41.69
CA CYS A 364 -2.27 11.60 41.10
C CYS A 364 -2.31 12.77 40.10
N GLN A 365 -3.41 13.53 40.02
CA GLN A 365 -3.66 14.50 38.95
C GLN A 365 -2.63 15.65 38.85
N ASP A 366 -1.88 15.93 39.92
CA ASP A 366 -0.84 16.96 39.94
C ASP A 366 0.41 16.54 39.14
N ASP A 367 0.67 15.24 39.07
CA ASP A 367 1.83 14.66 38.38
C ASP A 367 1.47 13.95 37.08
N VAL A 368 0.24 13.47 36.97
CA VAL A 368 -0.25 12.67 35.86
C VAL A 368 -1.49 13.31 35.23
N ALA A 369 -1.51 13.39 33.90
CA ALA A 369 -2.71 13.68 33.13
C ALA A 369 -3.24 12.37 32.54
N LEU A 370 -4.48 12.01 32.89
CA LEU A 370 -5.15 10.89 32.25
C LEU A 370 -5.78 11.36 30.93
N LEU A 371 -5.46 10.68 29.83
CA LEU A 371 -6.10 10.84 28.54
C LEU A 371 -6.99 9.63 28.29
N TRP A 372 -8.27 9.75 28.59
CA TRP A 372 -9.24 8.68 28.36
C TRP A 372 -9.81 8.75 26.96
N ARG A 373 -9.51 7.71 26.16
CA ARG A 373 -10.04 7.52 24.81
C ARG A 373 -10.84 6.22 24.75
N PRO A 374 -12.16 6.26 24.93
CA PRO A 374 -13.00 5.09 24.71
C PRO A 374 -13.12 4.77 23.22
N HIS A 375 -13.41 3.51 22.90
CA HIS A 375 -13.68 3.13 21.51
C HIS A 375 -14.90 3.92 20.96
N PRO A 376 -14.87 4.43 19.71
CA PRO A 376 -15.92 5.30 19.17
C PRO A 376 -17.34 4.69 19.21
N LEU A 377 -17.44 3.38 19.09
CA LEU A 377 -18.72 2.65 19.13
C LEU A 377 -19.21 2.28 20.54
N THR A 378 -18.44 2.55 21.60
CA THR A 378 -18.78 2.09 22.96
C THR A 378 -20.17 2.54 23.41
N MET A 379 -20.51 3.82 23.23
CA MET A 379 -21.81 4.35 23.64
C MET A 379 -22.97 3.69 22.88
N ALA A 380 -22.86 3.60 21.55
CA ALA A 380 -23.88 2.97 20.70
C ALA A 380 -24.07 1.49 21.04
N THR A 381 -22.97 0.77 21.31
CA THR A 381 -23.03 -0.64 21.73
C THR A 381 -23.72 -0.78 23.09
N ILE A 382 -23.40 0.06 24.07
CA ILE A 382 -24.06 0.03 25.39
C ILE A 382 -25.56 0.29 25.23
N GLU A 383 -25.96 1.29 24.44
CA GLU A 383 -27.37 1.60 24.22
C GLU A 383 -28.15 0.46 23.57
N SER A 384 -27.53 -0.26 22.63
CA SER A 384 -28.19 -1.33 21.88
C SER A 384 -28.14 -2.69 22.58
N MET A 385 -27.05 -3.04 23.25
CA MET A 385 -26.77 -4.43 23.67
C MET A 385 -26.69 -4.62 25.17
N VAL A 386 -26.36 -3.57 25.93
CA VAL A 386 -26.19 -3.63 27.40
C VAL A 386 -26.80 -2.39 28.06
N PRO A 387 -28.09 -2.09 27.81
CA PRO A 387 -28.71 -0.84 28.25
C PRO A 387 -28.72 -0.68 29.77
N GLU A 388 -28.55 -1.77 30.54
CA GLU A 388 -28.51 -1.78 32.00
C GLU A 388 -27.38 -0.92 32.61
N ILE A 389 -26.25 -0.74 31.91
CA ILE A 389 -25.12 0.08 32.39
C ILE A 389 -25.07 1.48 31.76
N ARG A 390 -26.01 1.80 30.86
CA ARG A 390 -25.99 3.02 30.03
C ARG A 390 -25.91 4.30 30.87
N ASP A 391 -26.81 4.44 31.84
CA ASP A 391 -26.93 5.68 32.60
C ASP A 391 -25.73 5.88 33.53
N GLN A 392 -25.16 4.78 34.06
CA GLN A 392 -23.92 4.82 34.84
C GLN A 392 -22.74 5.26 33.96
N TYR A 393 -22.60 4.68 32.77
CA TYR A 393 -21.52 5.03 31.85
C TYR A 393 -21.59 6.48 31.39
N LYS A 394 -22.79 6.96 31.00
CA LYS A 394 -23.03 8.36 30.65
C LYS A 394 -22.63 9.30 31.78
N LYS A 395 -23.03 8.97 33.00
CA LYS A 395 -22.68 9.76 34.19
C LYS A 395 -21.17 9.83 34.41
N ILE A 396 -20.43 8.73 34.25
CA ILE A 396 -18.97 8.73 34.39
C ILE A 396 -18.33 9.69 33.38
N ILE A 397 -18.78 9.66 32.12
CA ILE A 397 -18.25 10.55 31.07
C ILE A 397 -18.56 12.01 31.40
N GLU A 398 -19.81 12.30 31.78
CA GLU A 398 -20.25 13.65 32.14
C GLU A 398 -19.46 14.20 33.33
N ASP A 399 -19.32 13.41 34.39
CA ASP A 399 -18.57 13.78 35.59
C ASP A 399 -17.08 14.02 35.23
N TYR A 400 -16.44 13.12 34.47
CA TYR A 400 -15.04 13.27 34.05
C TYR A 400 -14.79 14.52 33.21
N ARG A 401 -15.68 14.81 32.25
CA ARG A 401 -15.61 16.04 31.43
C ARG A 401 -15.86 17.31 32.24
N THR A 402 -16.84 17.29 33.14
CA THR A 402 -17.25 18.48 33.91
C THR A 402 -16.22 18.83 34.97
N GLU A 403 -15.62 17.84 35.63
CA GLU A 403 -14.59 18.08 36.63
C GLU A 403 -13.26 18.57 36.01
N GLY A 404 -13.00 18.24 34.75
CA GLY A 404 -11.93 18.86 33.95
C GLY A 404 -10.50 18.56 34.40
N TRP A 405 -10.28 17.53 35.23
CA TRP A 405 -8.95 17.14 35.70
C TRP A 405 -8.20 16.23 34.71
N GLY A 406 -8.88 15.70 33.70
CA GLY A 406 -8.33 14.82 32.67
C GLY A 406 -8.86 15.12 31.28
N ILE A 407 -8.32 14.43 30.27
CA ILE A 407 -8.64 14.63 28.86
C ILE A 407 -9.60 13.51 28.43
N TYR A 408 -10.81 13.86 28.01
CA TYR A 408 -11.69 12.92 27.29
C TYR A 408 -11.51 13.13 25.79
N ASP A 409 -10.94 12.16 25.11
CA ASP A 409 -10.66 12.26 23.68
C ASP A 409 -11.68 11.46 22.86
N ASP A 410 -12.61 12.18 22.23
CA ASP A 410 -13.56 11.68 21.24
C ASP A 410 -13.25 12.14 19.81
N THR A 411 -12.05 12.70 19.59
CA THR A 411 -11.65 13.22 18.28
C THR A 411 -11.28 12.09 17.30
N PRO A 412 -11.36 12.30 15.98
CA PRO A 412 -10.93 11.29 15.02
C PRO A 412 -9.41 11.06 15.00
N ASN A 413 -8.60 12.01 15.52
CA ASN A 413 -7.15 11.94 15.48
C ASN A 413 -6.57 11.10 16.63
N MET A 414 -6.58 9.78 16.42
CA MET A 414 -5.98 8.81 17.32
C MET A 414 -4.45 8.94 17.44
N ASP A 415 -3.77 9.23 16.33
CA ASP A 415 -2.30 9.32 16.28
C ASP A 415 -1.78 10.34 17.28
N ARG A 416 -2.40 11.53 17.35
CA ARG A 416 -2.05 12.58 18.32
C ARG A 416 -2.08 12.05 19.75
N ALA A 417 -3.16 11.40 20.14
CA ALA A 417 -3.33 10.90 21.50
C ALA A 417 -2.26 9.84 21.86
N ILE A 418 -1.96 8.95 20.91
CA ILE A 418 -0.89 7.96 21.06
C ILE A 418 0.46 8.66 21.20
N ILE A 419 0.79 9.60 20.30
CA ILE A 419 2.09 10.28 20.24
C ILE A 419 2.33 11.11 21.50
N ILE A 420 1.35 11.88 21.98
CA ILE A 420 1.55 12.73 23.15
C ILE A 420 1.57 11.94 24.46
N SER A 421 0.95 10.76 24.52
CA SER A 421 0.99 9.98 25.76
C SER A 421 2.39 9.42 26.07
N ASP A 422 2.74 9.30 27.34
CA ASP A 422 3.99 8.69 27.80
C ASP A 422 3.86 7.16 27.98
N ALA A 423 2.66 6.64 28.26
CA ALA A 423 2.41 5.21 28.45
C ALA A 423 0.95 4.83 28.16
N TYR A 424 0.71 3.54 27.95
CA TYR A 424 -0.61 2.94 27.76
C TYR A 424 -1.11 2.25 29.02
N TYR A 425 -2.37 2.48 29.36
CA TYR A 425 -3.14 1.74 30.34
C TYR A 425 -4.50 1.34 29.76
N GLY A 426 -5.01 0.15 30.09
CA GLY A 426 -6.38 -0.24 29.77
C GLY A 426 -6.48 -1.60 29.07
N ASP A 427 -7.51 -1.78 28.25
CA ASP A 427 -7.84 -3.08 27.67
C ASP A 427 -6.85 -3.54 26.59
N PRO A 428 -6.73 -4.86 26.31
CA PRO A 428 -6.09 -5.33 25.09
C PRO A 428 -6.76 -4.73 23.85
N SER A 429 -5.99 -4.19 22.91
CA SER A 429 -6.51 -3.63 21.66
C SER A 429 -5.45 -3.56 20.56
N SER A 430 -5.86 -3.22 19.34
CA SER A 430 -4.93 -2.94 18.23
C SER A 430 -4.01 -1.75 18.52
N LEU A 431 -4.36 -0.87 19.46
CA LEU A 431 -3.51 0.26 19.85
C LEU A 431 -2.26 -0.19 20.60
N VAL A 432 -2.34 -1.30 21.34
CA VAL A 432 -1.19 -1.89 22.06
C VAL A 432 -0.03 -2.10 21.10
N GLN A 433 -0.33 -2.60 19.89
CA GLN A 433 0.66 -2.86 18.85
C GLN A 433 1.38 -1.58 18.38
N LEU A 434 0.66 -0.45 18.36
CA LEU A 434 1.23 0.85 18.01
C LEU A 434 2.14 1.39 19.14
N TYR A 435 1.77 1.18 20.41
CA TYR A 435 2.63 1.54 21.55
C TYR A 435 3.91 0.72 21.61
N GLU A 436 3.85 -0.58 21.29
CA GLU A 436 5.03 -1.44 21.22
C GLU A 436 6.03 -0.91 20.18
N LYS A 437 5.55 -0.49 19.00
CA LYS A 437 6.41 0.10 17.96
C LYS A 437 6.99 1.47 18.34
N LEU A 438 6.35 2.19 19.26
CA LEU A 438 6.86 3.45 19.83
C LEU A 438 7.75 3.23 21.07
N GLU A 439 7.99 1.99 21.47
CA GLU A 439 8.77 1.62 22.67
C GLU A 439 8.24 2.27 23.96
N LYS A 440 6.92 2.54 24.00
CA LYS A 440 6.27 3.14 25.16
C LYS A 440 5.85 2.06 26.16
N PRO A 441 5.92 2.31 27.48
CA PRO A 441 5.44 1.38 28.48
C PRO A 441 3.95 1.06 28.32
N ILE A 442 3.58 -0.20 28.55
CA ILE A 442 2.22 -0.71 28.39
C ILE A 442 1.83 -1.47 29.65
N MET A 443 0.64 -1.15 30.18
CA MET A 443 0.01 -1.90 31.26
C MET A 443 -1.41 -2.30 30.85
N ILE A 444 -1.63 -3.60 30.66
CA ILE A 444 -2.96 -4.14 30.41
C ILE A 444 -3.71 -4.26 31.74
N GLN A 445 -4.90 -3.68 31.81
CA GLN A 445 -5.71 -3.72 33.03
C GLN A 445 -6.33 -5.11 33.23
N ASN A 446 -6.48 -5.50 34.50
CA ASN A 446 -7.33 -6.62 34.89
C ASN A 446 -8.61 -6.07 35.50
N VAL A 447 -9.76 -6.42 34.91
CA VAL A 447 -11.08 -5.94 35.34
C VAL A 447 -11.45 -6.44 36.74
N ASP A 448 -10.88 -7.56 37.18
CA ASP A 448 -11.15 -8.16 38.49
C ASP A 448 -10.24 -7.58 39.60
N VAL A 449 -9.29 -6.70 39.27
CA VAL A 449 -8.40 -6.06 40.25
C VAL A 449 -8.82 -4.60 40.43
N LEU A 450 -9.35 -4.29 41.61
CA LEU A 450 -9.69 -2.93 42.04
C LEU A 450 -8.71 -2.51 43.15
N GLU A 451 -8.17 -1.29 43.06
CA GLU A 451 -7.17 -0.81 44.02
C GLU A 451 -7.79 -0.71 45.43
N LYS A 452 -9.05 -0.27 45.49
CA LYS A 452 -9.78 -0.09 46.76
C LYS A 452 -10.21 -1.38 47.47
N GLU A 453 -10.14 -2.54 46.82
CA GLU A 453 -10.38 -3.83 47.48
C GLU A 453 -9.08 -4.48 47.98
N SER A 454 -7.92 -3.90 47.67
CA SER A 454 -6.59 -4.45 47.92
C SER A 454 -5.87 -3.82 49.13
N VAL A 455 -6.54 -2.94 49.87
CA VAL A 455 -6.04 -2.24 51.08
C VAL A 455 -6.77 -2.67 52.34
#